data_AF-A0A6A7C1Y2-F1
#
_entry.id   AF-A0A6A7C1Y2-F1
#
_cell.length_a   1.000
_cell.length_b   1.000
_cell.length_c   1.000
_cell.angle_alpha   90.00
_cell.angle_beta   90.00
_cell.angle_gamma   90.00
#
_symmetry.space_group_name_H-M   'P 1'
#
loop_
_entity.id
_entity.type
_entity.pdbx_description
1 polymer ?
#
loop_
_entity_poly.entity_id
_entity_poly.type
_entity_poly.pdbx_seq_one_letter_code
_entity_poly.pdbx_strand_id
1 'polypeptide(L)' 'MITDDALYQLAVFLGVVAMLMIVIYHFLEINAQDDGKAGKAAPVSNARKVDSLPPKAR' A
#
# COMPACT_ATOMS: atom_id res chain seq x y z
N MET A 1 1.51 -35.75 5.30
CA MET A 1 1.66 -34.47 6.02
C MET A 1 2.64 -33.63 5.22
N ILE A 2 2.32 -32.39 4.89
CA ILE A 2 3.30 -31.51 4.24
C ILE A 2 4.49 -31.33 5.21
N THR A 3 5.71 -31.39 4.70
CA THR A 3 6.93 -31.18 5.49
C THR A 3 7.07 -29.71 5.85
N ASP A 4 7.69 -29.42 7.00
CA ASP A 4 7.88 -28.05 7.49
C ASP A 4 8.62 -27.17 6.46
N ASP A 5 9.58 -27.75 5.74
CA ASP A 5 10.31 -27.08 4.66
C ASP A 5 9.39 -26.61 3.52
N ALA A 6 8.43 -27.46 3.12
CA ALA A 6 7.48 -27.13 2.07
C ALA A 6 6.49 -26.04 2.53
N LEU A 7 6.11 -26.06 3.81
CA LEU A 7 5.26 -25.02 4.40
C LEU A 7 6.00 -23.67 4.51
N TYR A 8 7.27 -23.70 4.89
CA TYR A 8 8.13 -22.51 4.94
C TYR A 8 8.33 -21.90 3.54
N GLN A 9 8.65 -22.72 2.54
CA GLN A 9 8.81 -22.27 1.16
C GLN A 9 7.51 -21.66 0.61
N LEU A 10 6.36 -22.28 0.91
CA LEU A 10 5.06 -21.74 0.53
C LEU A 10 4.79 -20.38 1.19
N ALA A 11 5.10 -20.23 2.48
CA ALA A 11 4.89 -18.98 3.20
C ALA A 11 5.76 -17.84 2.65
N VAL A 12 7.03 -18.12 2.33
CA VAL A 12 7.94 -17.14 1.71
C VAL A 12 7.44 -16.74 0.32
N PHE A 13 7.06 -17.72 -0.50
CA PHE A 13 6.53 -17.46 -1.84
C PHE A 13 5.28 -16.59 -1.79
N LEU A 14 4.31 -16.97 -0.96
CA LEU A 14 3.07 -16.22 -0.79
C LEU A 14 3.31 -14.82 -0.23
N GLY A 15 4.24 -14.67 0.72
CA GLY A 15 4.58 -13.38 1.30
C GLY A 15 5.16 -12.40 0.29
N VAL A 16 6.07 -12.86 -0.59
CA VAL A 16 6.66 -12.01 -1.64
C VAL A 16 5.60 -11.63 -2.69
N VAL A 17 4.76 -12.59 -3.10
CA VAL A 17 3.64 -12.32 -4.04
C VAL A 17 2.65 -11.33 -3.43
N ALA A 18 2.31 -11.47 -2.15
CA ALA A 18 1.42 -10.55 -1.45
C ALA A 18 2.00 -9.14 -1.39
N MET A 19 3.29 -8.98 -1.06
CA MET A 19 3.94 -7.67 -1.05
C MET A 19 3.94 -7.02 -2.43
N LEU A 20 4.20 -7.81 -3.48
CA LEU A 20 4.16 -7.33 -4.87
C LEU A 20 2.74 -6.91 -5.28
N MET A 21 1.72 -7.69 -4.92
CA MET A 21 0.31 -7.36 -5.19
C MET A 21 -0.13 -6.07 -4.49
N ILE A 22 0.31 -5.83 -3.24
CA ILE A 22 0.00 -4.61 -2.49
C ILE A 22 0.59 -3.38 -3.18
N VAL A 23 1.86 -3.45 -3.61
CA VAL A 23 2.53 -2.33 -4.31
C VAL A 23 1.87 -2.05 -5.65
N ILE A 24 1.53 -3.09 -6.43
CA ILE A 24 0.83 -2.93 -7.71
C ILE A 24 -0.55 -2.30 -7.50
N TYR A 25 -1.33 -2.77 -6.52
CA TYR A 25 -2.62 -2.18 -6.20
C TYR A 25 -2.49 -0.68 -5.91
N HIS A 26 -1.55 -0.31 -5.04
CA HIS A 26 -1.35 1.09 -4.68
C HIS A 26 -0.87 1.95 -5.86
N PHE A 27 0.00 1.38 -6.70
CA PHE A 27 0.43 2.02 -7.93
C PHE A 27 -0.75 2.27 -8.88
N LEU A 28 -1.61 1.27 -9.10
CA LEU A 28 -2.77 1.41 -9.97
C LEU A 28 -3.81 2.37 -9.39
N GLU A 29 -4.05 2.35 -8.08
CA GLU A 29 -5.00 3.23 -7.39
C GLU A 29 -4.61 4.72 -7.53
N ILE A 30 -3.32 5.04 -7.39
CA ILE A 30 -2.84 6.42 -7.53
C ILE A 30 -2.88 6.88 -9.00
N ASN A 31 -2.56 5.99 -9.95
CA ASN A 31 -2.44 6.35 -11.36
C ASN A 31 -3.75 6.20 -12.15
N ALA A 32 -4.81 5.64 -11.55
CA ALA A 32 -6.12 5.60 -12.16
C ALA A 32 -6.63 7.04 -12.36
N GLN A 33 -6.73 7.45 -13.63
CA GLN A 33 -7.45 8.67 -14.01
C GLN A 33 -8.93 8.39 -13.75
N ASP A 34 -9.60 9.37 -13.16
CA ASP A 34 -10.88 9.25 -12.43
C ASP A 34 -12.08 8.85 -13.33
N ASP A 35 -12.06 7.64 -13.88
CA ASP A 35 -13.16 7.03 -14.63
C ASP A 35 -14.17 6.41 -13.65
N GLY A 36 -14.73 7.25 -12.79
CA GLY A 36 -15.98 6.99 -12.09
C GLY A 36 -15.94 5.98 -10.93
N LYS A 37 -15.87 6.55 -9.73
CA LYS A 37 -16.36 6.05 -8.41
C LYS A 37 -15.34 5.24 -7.60
N ALA A 38 -14.82 5.87 -6.54
CA ALA A 38 -15.41 5.95 -5.20
C ALA A 38 -15.22 4.67 -4.37
N GLY A 39 -14.18 4.65 -3.54
CA GLY A 39 -13.92 3.51 -2.67
C GLY A 39 -12.74 3.69 -1.72
N LYS A 40 -12.71 4.79 -0.95
CA LYS A 40 -11.92 4.97 0.30
C LYS A 40 -10.45 4.49 0.30
N ALA A 41 -9.55 5.44 0.12
CA ALA A 41 -8.68 5.93 1.19
C ALA A 41 -8.22 7.32 0.75
N ALA A 42 -8.54 8.36 1.53
CA ALA A 42 -7.90 9.65 1.28
C ALA A 42 -6.39 9.42 1.45
N PRO A 43 -5.56 9.63 0.41
CA PRO A 43 -4.12 9.70 0.64
C PRO A 43 -3.93 10.76 1.72
N VAL A 44 -2.99 10.54 2.65
CA VAL A 44 -2.65 11.51 3.69
C VAL A 44 -2.35 12.84 3.00
N SER A 45 -3.36 13.69 2.92
CA SER A 45 -3.31 14.86 2.06
C SER A 45 -2.30 15.82 2.66
N ASN A 46 -1.73 16.68 1.80
CA ASN A 46 -0.72 17.68 2.19
C ASN A 46 -1.14 18.53 3.40
N ALA A 47 -2.42 18.58 3.78
CA ALA A 47 -2.91 19.14 5.04
C ALA A 47 -2.19 18.58 6.29
N ARG A 48 -1.85 17.28 6.34
CA ARG A 48 -1.08 16.72 7.47
C ARG A 48 0.41 17.10 7.43
N LYS A 49 0.91 17.46 6.24
CA LYS A 49 2.28 17.99 6.04
C LYS A 49 2.38 19.44 6.52
N VAL A 50 1.31 20.25 6.44
CA VAL A 50 1.29 21.63 6.98
C VAL A 50 1.17 21.69 8.51
N ASP A 51 0.66 20.62 9.13
CA ASP A 51 0.55 20.47 10.59
C ASP A 51 1.81 19.91 11.25
N SER A 52 2.73 19.35 10.47
CA SER A 52 4.04 18.88 10.94
C SER A 52 5.14 19.95 10.81
N LEU A 53 4.81 21.13 10.29
CA LEU A 53 5.73 22.26 10.20
C LEU A 53 5.67 23.11 11.48
N PRO A 54 6.82 23.48 12.07
CA PRO A 54 6.86 24.33 13.25
C PRO A 54 6.26 25.72 12.92
N PRO A 55 5.60 26.38 13.89
CA PRO A 55 4.77 27.58 13.67
C PRO A 55 5.49 28.80 13.06
N LYS A 56 6.82 28.76 12.93
CA LYS A 56 7.62 29.82 12.29
C LYS A 56 7.72 29.69 10.77
N ALA A 57 7.21 28.61 10.18
CA ALA A 57 7.27 28.30 8.75
C ALA A 57 5.89 28.06 8.11
N ARG A 58 4.80 28.38 8.82
CA ARG A 58 3.44 28.46 8.26
C ARG A 58 3.20 29.84 7.65
#